data_AF-A0A530ANJ6-F1
#
_entry.id   AF-A0A530ANJ6-F1
#
_cell.length_a   1.000
_cell.length_b   1.000
_cell.length_c   1.000
_cell.angle_alpha   90.00
_cell.angle_beta   90.00
_cell.angle_gamma   90.00
#
_symmetry.space_group_name_H-M   'P 1'
#
loop_
_entity.id
_entity.type
_entity.pdbx_description
1 polymer ?
#
loop_
_entity_poly.entity_id
_entity_poly.type
_entity_poly.pdbx_seq_one_letter_code
_entity_poly.pdbx_strand_id
1 'polypeptide(L)'
;MNKALSPAELQASVVEAPKPARKRRKPLLLGAALIAIAAAGWYGAEWWQANRFMVTTDDAYVGGNVTPLAPRVAGHIDQVLVEDNQHVSAGQPVIRIDDRPFKAALERAQASVQQKQSALDNLRAQISLQNSLIEQASADLEAKSAAAAFTAQDAKRYAVLASARTGSQQDA
;
A
#
# COMPACT_ATOMS: atom_id res chain seq x y z
N MET A 1 -117.05 8.11 78.29
CA MET A 1 -116.80 7.22 79.44
C MET A 1 -115.50 6.47 79.15
N ASN A 2 -114.36 7.10 79.45
CA ASN A 2 -113.50 6.83 80.62
C ASN A 2 -112.86 5.44 80.48
N LYS A 3 -111.55 5.30 80.27
CA LYS A 3 -110.54 5.58 81.30
C LYS A 3 -109.13 5.68 80.70
N ALA A 4 -108.33 6.58 81.27
CA ALA A 4 -106.95 6.90 80.90
C ALA A 4 -105.92 6.14 81.76
N LEU A 5 -104.75 5.87 81.16
CA LEU A 5 -103.37 5.76 81.70
C LEU A 5 -103.11 4.61 82.73
N SER A 6 -101.97 3.91 82.77
CA SER A 6 -100.56 4.37 82.76
C SER A 6 -99.60 3.14 82.74
N PRO A 7 -98.25 3.26 82.83
CA PRO A 7 -97.28 2.62 81.92
C PRO A 7 -96.34 1.64 82.65
N ALA A 8 -95.54 0.86 81.91
CA ALA A 8 -94.10 0.61 82.16
C ALA A 8 -93.59 -0.65 81.40
N GLU A 9 -92.31 -0.57 81.02
CA GLU A 9 -91.39 -1.66 80.63
C GLU A 9 -91.37 -2.04 79.12
N LEU A 10 -90.62 -1.33 78.27
CA LEU A 10 -89.19 -1.53 77.95
C LEU A 10 -88.79 -3.00 77.74
N GLN A 11 -88.67 -3.45 76.48
CA GLN A 11 -87.39 -3.90 75.93
C GLN A 11 -87.41 -4.22 74.42
N ALA A 12 -86.25 -3.98 73.82
CA ALA A 12 -85.89 -4.04 72.41
C ALA A 12 -85.81 -5.46 71.84
N SER A 13 -85.99 -5.60 70.51
CA SER A 13 -84.98 -6.26 69.66
C SER A 13 -85.28 -6.11 68.15
N VAL A 14 -84.37 -5.35 67.54
CA VAL A 14 -83.93 -5.22 66.14
C VAL A 14 -84.31 -6.34 65.17
N VAL A 15 -84.88 -5.98 64.01
CA VAL A 15 -84.96 -6.81 62.81
C VAL A 15 -83.75 -6.54 61.90
N GLU A 16 -82.95 -7.58 61.64
CA GLU A 16 -81.67 -7.56 60.89
C GLU A 16 -81.89 -7.54 59.36
N ALA A 17 -81.11 -6.72 58.63
CA ALA A 17 -81.10 -6.63 57.16
C ALA A 17 -80.28 -7.76 56.50
N PRO A 18 -80.61 -8.22 55.27
CA PRO A 18 -79.97 -9.39 54.67
C PRO A 18 -78.54 -9.09 54.17
N LYS A 19 -77.59 -9.94 54.56
CA LYS A 19 -76.16 -9.88 54.20
C LYS A 19 -75.91 -10.27 52.72
N PRO A 20 -75.07 -9.55 51.96
CA PRO A 20 -74.78 -9.88 50.57
C PRO A 20 -73.92 -11.14 50.42
N ALA A 21 -74.20 -11.93 49.39
CA ALA A 21 -73.52 -13.19 49.09
C ALA A 21 -72.00 -12.99 48.90
N ARG A 22 -71.22 -13.63 49.77
CA ARG A 22 -69.75 -13.62 49.74
C ARG A 22 -69.27 -14.39 48.49
N LYS A 23 -68.98 -13.67 47.39
CA LYS A 23 -68.32 -14.24 46.20
C LYS A 23 -67.05 -14.99 46.64
N ARG A 24 -66.91 -16.25 46.20
CA ARG A 24 -65.76 -17.12 46.53
C ARG A 24 -64.50 -16.59 45.83
N ARG A 25 -63.83 -15.60 46.42
CA ARG A 25 -62.57 -15.02 45.94
C ARG A 25 -61.35 -15.91 46.21
N LYS A 26 -61.51 -16.94 47.06
CA LYS A 26 -60.46 -17.87 47.48
C LYS A 26 -59.78 -18.65 46.33
N PRO A 27 -60.48 -19.26 45.36
CA PRO A 27 -59.83 -19.95 44.23
C PRO A 27 -59.11 -18.98 43.28
N LEU A 28 -59.65 -17.77 43.09
CA LEU A 28 -58.99 -16.73 42.27
C LEU A 28 -57.69 -16.27 42.93
N LEU A 29 -57.70 -16.09 44.26
CA LEU A 29 -56.51 -15.77 45.04
C LEU A 29 -55.48 -16.90 45.01
N LEU A 30 -55.93 -18.16 45.04
CA LEU A 30 -55.04 -19.32 44.95
C LEU A 30 -54.38 -19.45 43.56
N GLY A 31 -55.15 -19.23 42.49
CA GLY A 31 -54.63 -19.20 41.12
C GLY A 31 -53.65 -18.07 40.89
N ALA A 32 -53.95 -16.87 41.40
CA ALA A 32 -53.03 -15.74 41.37
C ALA A 32 -51.74 -16.03 42.15
N ALA A 33 -51.83 -16.69 43.30
CA ALA A 33 -50.65 -17.10 44.08
C ALA A 33 -49.78 -18.12 43.34
N LEU A 34 -50.38 -19.11 42.68
CA LEU A 34 -49.63 -20.08 41.86
C LEU A 34 -48.91 -19.42 40.68
N ILE A 35 -49.57 -18.49 39.98
CA ILE A 35 -48.96 -17.74 38.88
C ILE A 35 -47.81 -16.86 39.40
N ALA A 36 -47.98 -16.22 40.55
CA ALA A 36 -46.94 -15.40 41.16
C ALA A 36 -45.71 -16.24 41.53
N ILE A 37 -45.91 -17.45 42.09
CA ILE A 37 -44.81 -18.37 42.42
C ILE A 37 -44.12 -18.87 41.14
N ALA A 38 -44.87 -19.23 40.10
CA ALA A 38 -44.30 -19.66 38.83
C ALA A 38 -43.50 -18.55 38.15
N ALA A 39 -44.00 -17.31 38.15
CA ALA A 39 -43.29 -16.15 37.60
C ALA A 39 -42.02 -15.83 38.41
N ALA A 40 -42.09 -15.90 39.73
CA ALA A 40 -40.92 -15.71 40.60
C ALA A 40 -39.86 -16.81 40.41
N GLY A 41 -40.30 -18.07 40.24
CA GLY A 41 -39.42 -19.20 39.94
C GLY A 41 -38.74 -19.07 38.58
N TRP A 42 -39.49 -18.66 37.54
CA TRP A 42 -38.95 -18.41 36.21
C TRP A 42 -37.93 -17.26 36.21
N TYR A 43 -38.29 -16.13 36.80
CA TYR A 43 -37.41 -14.96 36.91
C TYR A 43 -36.16 -15.28 37.76
N GLY A 44 -36.33 -16.00 38.86
CA GLY A 44 -35.21 -16.46 39.69
C GLY A 44 -34.28 -17.42 38.93
N ALA A 45 -34.82 -18.32 38.11
CA ALA A 45 -34.04 -19.23 37.29
C ALA A 45 -33.24 -18.48 36.21
N GLU A 46 -33.86 -17.53 35.50
CA GLU A 46 -33.16 -16.67 34.53
C GLU A 46 -32.08 -15.82 35.21
N TRP A 47 -32.39 -15.22 36.35
CA TRP A 47 -31.45 -14.38 37.08
C TRP A 47 -30.24 -15.19 37.56
N TRP A 48 -30.47 -16.40 38.07
CA TRP A 48 -29.41 -17.29 38.53
C TRP A 48 -28.52 -17.81 37.39
N GLN A 49 -29.10 -18.06 36.20
CA GLN A 49 -28.39 -18.67 35.08
C GLN A 49 -27.71 -17.65 34.16
N ALA A 50 -28.35 -16.51 33.87
CA ALA A 50 -27.91 -15.60 32.82
C ALA A 50 -27.44 -14.24 33.38
N ASN A 51 -28.24 -13.60 34.24
CA ASN A 51 -28.02 -12.18 34.52
C ASN A 51 -27.01 -11.92 35.63
N ARG A 52 -26.75 -12.85 36.56
CA ARG A 52 -25.87 -12.56 37.70
C ARG A 52 -24.39 -12.37 37.36
N PHE A 53 -23.96 -12.72 36.15
CA PHE A 53 -22.56 -12.66 35.70
C PHE A 53 -22.33 -11.70 34.53
N MET A 54 -23.37 -11.06 33.99
CA MET A 54 -23.21 -10.10 32.91
C MET A 54 -22.76 -8.75 33.49
N VAL A 55 -21.47 -8.46 33.32
CA VAL A 55 -20.91 -7.15 33.63
C VAL A 55 -21.10 -6.27 32.39
N THR A 56 -21.92 -5.25 32.52
CA THR A 56 -22.09 -4.20 31.50
C THR A 56 -21.25 -3.00 31.92
N THR A 57 -20.52 -2.44 30.97
CA THR A 57 -19.72 -1.23 31.17
C THR A 57 -19.76 -0.43 29.89
N ASP A 58 -19.92 0.88 30.03
CA ASP A 58 -19.83 1.82 28.90
C ASP A 58 -18.36 2.15 28.58
N ASP A 59 -17.43 1.83 29.50
CA ASP A 59 -16.00 2.05 29.36
C ASP A 59 -15.32 0.86 28.67
N ALA A 60 -15.48 0.77 27.35
CA ALA A 60 -14.82 -0.22 26.51
C ALA A 60 -13.94 0.45 25.45
N TYR A 61 -12.66 0.04 25.37
CA TYR A 61 -11.70 0.55 24.41
C TYR A 61 -11.28 -0.55 23.44
N VAL A 62 -11.18 -0.21 22.16
CA VAL A 62 -10.67 -1.12 21.12
C VAL A 62 -9.16 -0.91 20.97
N GLY A 63 -8.37 -1.95 21.23
CA GLY A 63 -6.94 -1.93 20.96
C GLY A 63 -6.64 -2.14 19.47
N GLY A 64 -5.61 -1.48 18.97
CA GLY A 64 -5.15 -1.63 17.58
C GLY A 64 -3.67 -1.30 17.44
N ASN A 65 -3.01 -1.92 16.45
CA ASN A 65 -1.62 -1.61 16.11
C ASN A 65 -1.59 -0.41 15.16
N VAL A 66 -1.06 0.72 15.62
CA VAL A 66 -0.90 1.93 14.81
C VAL A 66 0.55 2.01 14.34
N THR A 67 0.76 1.92 13.03
CA THR A 67 2.08 2.12 12.42
C THR A 67 2.04 3.40 11.57
N PRO A 68 2.89 4.40 11.86
CA PRO A 68 2.95 5.59 11.03
C PRO A 68 3.50 5.26 9.64
N LEU A 69 2.85 5.79 8.61
CA LEU A 69 3.29 5.67 7.23
C LEU A 69 4.07 6.93 6.84
N ALA A 70 5.26 6.74 6.28
CA ALA A 70 6.10 7.83 5.79
C ALA A 70 6.62 7.51 4.37
N PRO A 71 6.66 8.50 3.47
CA PRO A 71 7.23 8.31 2.15
C PRO A 71 8.76 8.19 2.23
N ARG A 72 9.35 7.40 1.34
CA ARG A 72 10.81 7.24 1.22
C ARG A 72 11.49 8.46 0.57
N VAL A 73 10.72 9.27 -0.14
CA VAL A 73 11.20 10.46 -0.86
C VAL A 73 10.46 11.69 -0.36
N ALA A 74 11.18 12.79 -0.19
CA ALA A 74 10.58 14.09 0.09
C ALA A 74 9.97 14.65 -1.19
N GLY A 75 8.78 15.25 -1.10
CA GLY A 75 8.10 15.84 -2.24
C GLY A 75 6.77 16.48 -1.85
N HIS A 76 6.17 17.18 -2.81
CA HIS A 76 4.86 17.78 -2.62
C HIS A 76 3.78 16.73 -2.83
N ILE A 77 2.74 16.76 -2.00
CA ILE A 77 1.57 15.89 -2.17
C ILE A 77 0.77 16.44 -3.35
N ASP A 78 0.55 15.59 -4.35
CA ASP A 78 -0.31 15.89 -5.50
C ASP A 78 -1.77 15.56 -5.16
N GLN A 79 -2.01 14.36 -4.61
CA GLN A 79 -3.36 13.90 -4.25
C GLN A 79 -3.35 12.99 -3.02
N VAL A 80 -4.41 13.07 -2.22
CA VAL A 80 -4.74 12.09 -1.17
C VAL A 80 -5.89 11.23 -1.73
N LEU A 81 -5.69 9.91 -1.75
CA LEU A 81 -6.56 8.96 -2.46
C LEU A 81 -7.52 8.21 -1.53
N VAL A 82 -7.49 8.53 -0.23
CA VAL A 82 -8.30 7.87 0.79
C VAL A 82 -8.95 8.90 1.70
N GLU A 83 -10.03 8.48 2.34
CA GLU A 83 -10.73 9.22 3.38
C GLU A 83 -10.38 8.69 4.79
N ASP A 84 -10.73 9.46 5.81
CA ASP A 84 -10.49 9.09 7.20
C ASP A 84 -11.23 7.80 7.57
N ASN A 85 -10.57 6.91 8.30
CA ASN A 85 -11.06 5.59 8.71
C ASN A 85 -11.46 4.65 7.55
N GLN A 86 -11.06 4.97 6.32
CA GLN A 86 -11.29 4.09 5.18
C GLN A 86 -10.51 2.78 5.32
N HIS A 87 -11.18 1.66 5.09
CA HIS A 87 -10.52 0.37 5.01
C HIS A 87 -9.68 0.28 3.73
N VAL A 88 -8.38 -0.01 3.87
CA VAL A 88 -7.43 -0.12 2.75
C VAL A 88 -6.74 -1.49 2.75
N SER A 89 -6.43 -1.98 1.56
CA SER A 89 -5.67 -3.23 1.38
C SER A 89 -4.18 -2.98 1.20
N ALA A 90 -3.36 -4.00 1.44
CA ALA A 90 -1.93 -3.91 1.21
C ALA A 90 -1.63 -3.60 -0.27
N GLY A 91 -0.77 -2.61 -0.51
CA GLY A 91 -0.41 -2.15 -1.86
C GLY A 91 -1.36 -1.11 -2.45
N GLN A 92 -2.48 -0.80 -1.79
CA GLN A 92 -3.36 0.27 -2.23
C GLN A 92 -2.67 1.64 -2.05
N PRO A 93 -2.65 2.50 -3.08
CA PRO A 93 -2.05 3.82 -2.98
C PRO A 93 -2.93 4.73 -2.10
N VAL A 94 -2.29 5.35 -1.10
CA VAL A 94 -2.94 6.22 -0.11
C VAL A 94 -2.70 7.69 -0.46
N ILE A 95 -1.49 8.03 -0.88
CA ILE A 95 -1.05 9.38 -1.22
C ILE A 95 -0.23 9.30 -2.51
N ARG A 96 -0.44 10.26 -3.41
CA ARG A 96 0.37 10.47 -4.59
C ARG A 96 1.24 11.70 -4.42
N ILE A 97 2.55 11.54 -4.61
CA ILE A 97 3.54 12.63 -4.61
C ILE A 97 3.71 13.13 -6.04
N ASP A 98 3.90 14.43 -6.21
CA ASP A 98 4.19 15.05 -7.51
C ASP A 98 5.45 14.43 -8.14
N ASP A 99 5.27 13.82 -9.31
CA ASP A 99 6.31 13.06 -10.01
C ASP A 99 7.14 13.89 -11.00
N ARG A 100 6.75 15.15 -11.27
CA ARG A 100 7.42 16.03 -12.24
C ARG A 100 8.92 16.21 -12.01
N PRO A 101 9.41 16.55 -10.80
CA PRO A 101 10.85 16.69 -10.58
C PRO A 101 11.60 15.37 -10.74
N PHE A 102 10.98 14.24 -10.39
CA PHE A 102 11.58 12.92 -10.53
C PHE A 102 11.66 12.48 -11.98
N LYS A 103 10.61 12.73 -12.79
CA LYS A 103 10.61 12.50 -14.23
C LYS A 103 11.66 13.34 -14.94
N ALA A 104 11.74 14.64 -14.64
CA ALA A 104 12.75 15.52 -15.21
C ALA A 104 14.18 15.07 -14.85
N ALA A 105 14.41 14.62 -13.62
CA ALA A 105 15.70 14.07 -13.20
C ALA A 105 16.04 12.77 -13.94
N LEU A 106 15.05 11.88 -14.12
CA LEU A 106 15.20 10.64 -14.88
C LEU A 106 15.52 10.92 -16.35
N GLU A 107 14.77 11.79 -17.00
CA GLU A 107 14.99 12.20 -18.40
C GLU A 107 16.37 12.83 -18.59
N ARG A 108 16.80 13.68 -17.65
CA ARG A 108 18.15 14.26 -17.67
C ARG A 108 19.24 13.20 -17.55
N ALA A 109 19.06 12.21 -16.68
CA ALA A 109 20.00 11.12 -16.53
C ALA A 109 20.06 10.24 -17.79
N GLN A 110 18.91 9.94 -18.39
CA GLN A 110 18.81 9.18 -19.64
C GLN A 110 19.47 9.94 -20.81
N ALA A 111 19.23 11.24 -20.94
CA ALA A 111 19.88 12.08 -21.94
C ALA A 111 21.40 12.10 -21.77
N SER A 112 21.91 12.14 -20.53
CA SER A 112 23.34 12.05 -20.25
C SER A 112 23.92 10.70 -20.71
N VAL A 113 23.23 9.58 -20.43
CA VAL A 113 23.63 8.25 -20.91
C VAL A 113 23.66 8.21 -22.44
N GLN A 114 22.63 8.74 -23.11
CA GLN A 114 22.58 8.77 -24.57
C GLN A 114 23.72 9.61 -25.16
N GLN A 115 24.02 10.77 -24.58
CA GLN A 115 25.15 11.62 -25.00
C GLN A 115 26.48 10.86 -24.91
N LYS A 116 26.70 10.11 -23.82
CA LYS A 116 27.90 9.29 -23.65
C LYS A 116 27.96 8.13 -24.64
N GLN A 117 26.82 7.53 -24.94
CA GLN A 117 26.74 6.46 -25.95
C GLN A 117 27.12 6.99 -27.33
N SER A 118 26.58 8.15 -27.75
CA SER A 118 26.96 8.78 -29.02
C SER A 118 28.44 9.17 -29.06
N ALA A 119 29.00 9.65 -27.94
CA ALA A 119 30.43 9.92 -27.86
C ALA A 119 31.27 8.64 -28.06
N LEU A 120 30.84 7.51 -27.46
CA LEU A 120 31.50 6.23 -27.63
C LEU A 120 31.44 5.75 -29.09
N ASP A 121 30.31 5.94 -29.76
CA ASP A 121 30.13 5.56 -31.16
C ASP A 121 31.00 6.43 -32.09
N ASN A 122 31.13 7.72 -31.81
CA ASN A 122 32.07 8.60 -32.51
C ASN A 122 33.52 8.14 -32.31
N LEU A 123 33.91 7.78 -31.08
CA LEU A 123 35.25 7.26 -30.80
C LEU A 123 35.51 5.94 -31.54
N ARG A 124 34.53 5.04 -31.62
CA ARG A 124 34.64 3.80 -32.40
C ARG A 124 34.83 4.08 -33.88
N ALA A 125 34.07 5.03 -34.45
CA ALA A 125 34.24 5.44 -35.83
C ALA A 125 35.63 6.05 -36.08
N GLN A 126 36.14 6.84 -35.13
CA GLN A 126 37.50 7.41 -35.20
C GLN A 126 38.57 6.32 -35.15
N ILE A 127 38.42 5.30 -34.29
CA ILE A 127 39.33 4.14 -34.25
C ILE A 127 39.32 3.42 -35.60
N SER A 128 38.14 3.19 -36.19
CA SER A 128 38.02 2.55 -37.50
C SER A 128 38.75 3.34 -38.58
N LEU A 129 38.57 4.66 -38.62
CA LEU A 129 39.26 5.55 -39.55
C LEU A 129 40.79 5.49 -39.33
N GLN A 130 41.23 5.53 -38.08
CA GLN A 130 42.65 5.49 -37.75
C GLN A 130 43.31 4.17 -38.17
N ASN A 131 42.61 3.05 -38.05
CA ASN A 131 43.09 1.76 -38.54
C ASN A 131 43.31 1.76 -40.06
N SER A 132 42.36 2.31 -40.84
CA SER A 132 42.53 2.44 -42.29
C SER A 132 43.70 3.36 -42.66
N LEU A 133 43.93 4.44 -41.91
CA LEU A 133 45.10 5.31 -42.12
C LEU A 133 46.42 4.60 -41.81
N ILE A 134 46.44 3.76 -40.77
CA ILE A 134 47.61 2.94 -40.43
C ILE A 134 47.89 1.93 -41.56
N GLU A 135 46.86 1.27 -42.07
CA GLU A 135 46.98 0.34 -43.20
C GLU A 135 47.54 1.05 -44.45
N GLN A 136 47.00 2.22 -44.79
CA GLN A 136 47.51 3.02 -45.90
C GLN A 136 48.97 3.43 -45.71
N ALA A 137 49.35 3.88 -44.51
CA ALA A 137 50.74 4.25 -44.21
C ALA A 137 51.68 3.05 -44.28
N SER A 138 51.23 1.87 -43.87
CA SER A 138 52.01 0.64 -43.98
C SER A 138 52.26 0.23 -45.43
N ALA A 139 51.25 0.36 -46.29
CA ALA A 139 51.37 0.10 -47.73
C ALA A 139 52.30 1.12 -48.43
N ASP A 140 52.22 2.40 -48.06
CA ASP A 140 53.14 3.42 -48.58
C ASP A 140 54.60 3.16 -48.16
N LEU A 141 54.81 2.75 -46.90
CA LEU A 141 56.12 2.35 -46.41
C LEU A 141 56.68 1.15 -47.19
N GLU A 142 55.86 0.14 -47.44
CA GLU A 142 56.24 -1.03 -48.23
C GLU A 142 56.62 -0.62 -49.67
N ALA A 143 55.80 0.17 -50.34
CA ALA A 143 56.08 0.67 -51.70
C ALA A 143 57.39 1.46 -51.77
N LYS A 144 57.64 2.36 -50.79
CA LYS A 144 58.89 3.13 -50.69
C LYS A 144 60.09 2.23 -50.43
N SER A 145 59.94 1.21 -49.60
CA SER A 145 61.01 0.25 -49.33
C SER A 145 61.39 -0.55 -50.58
N ALA A 146 60.41 -0.96 -51.38
CA ALA A 146 60.62 -1.65 -52.65
C ALA A 146 61.30 -0.74 -53.68
N ALA A 147 60.89 0.53 -53.79
CA ALA A 147 61.53 1.50 -54.66
C ALA A 147 62.99 1.77 -54.26
N ALA A 148 63.28 1.87 -52.96
CA ALA A 148 64.64 2.02 -52.46
C ALA A 148 65.50 0.79 -52.76
N ALA A 149 64.96 -0.41 -52.57
CA ALA A 149 65.65 -1.66 -52.90
C ALA A 149 65.95 -1.75 -54.41
N PHE A 150 64.98 -1.43 -55.26
CA PHE A 150 65.15 -1.37 -56.71
C PHE A 150 66.24 -0.37 -57.11
N THR A 151 66.21 0.85 -56.56
CA THR A 151 67.21 1.89 -56.83
C THR A 151 68.61 1.43 -56.41
N ALA A 152 68.74 0.80 -55.24
CA ALA A 152 70.01 0.27 -54.77
C ALA A 152 70.54 -0.88 -55.65
N GLN A 153 69.65 -1.73 -56.16
CA GLN A 153 70.01 -2.81 -57.09
C GLN A 153 70.42 -2.25 -58.45
N ASP A 154 69.74 -1.23 -58.95
CA ASP A 154 70.07 -0.59 -60.22
C ASP A 154 71.43 0.13 -60.15
N ALA A 155 71.69 0.84 -59.05
CA ALA A 155 73.00 1.45 -58.80
C ALA A 155 74.14 0.42 -58.79
N LYS A 156 73.94 -0.76 -58.16
CA LYS A 156 74.91 -1.87 -58.19
C LYS A 156 75.13 -2.37 -59.61
N ARG A 157 74.06 -2.55 -60.38
CA ARG A 157 74.13 -2.99 -61.79
C ARG A 157 74.96 -2.01 -62.62
N TYR A 158 74.71 -0.71 -62.52
CA TYR A 158 75.49 0.32 -63.22
C TYR A 158 76.97 0.30 -62.81
N ALA A 159 77.27 0.17 -61.52
CA ALA A 159 78.66 0.07 -61.06
C ALA A 159 79.41 -1.14 -61.66
N VAL A 160 78.75 -2.30 -61.74
CA VAL A 160 79.33 -3.50 -62.37
C VAL A 160 79.56 -3.28 -63.87
N LEU A 161 78.58 -2.73 -64.59
CA LEU A 161 78.70 -2.46 -66.04
C LEU A 161 79.81 -1.45 -66.35
N ALA A 162 79.94 -0.41 -65.53
CA ALA A 162 81.02 0.57 -65.64
C ALA A 162 82.40 -0.09 -65.45
N SER A 163 82.53 -1.02 -64.48
CA SER A 163 83.78 -1.74 -64.23
C SER A 163 84.16 -2.73 -65.35
N ALA A 164 83.17 -3.30 -66.03
CA ALA A 164 83.37 -4.27 -67.12
C ALA A 164 83.77 -3.62 -68.47
N ARG A 165 83.85 -2.27 -68.55
CA ARG A 165 84.15 -1.48 -69.78
C ARG A 165 83.28 -1.79 -71.00
N THR A 166 82.04 -2.26 -70.80
CA THR A 166 81.13 -2.66 -71.88
C THR A 166 80.02 -1.65 -72.23
N GLY A 167 80.16 -0.36 -71.90
CA GLY A 167 79.18 0.68 -72.25
C GLY A 167 79.66 2.13 -72.14
N SER A 168 78.99 3.06 -72.83
CA SER A 168 79.39 4.48 -72.98
C SER A 168 79.11 5.35 -71.75
N GLN A 169 80.10 6.16 -71.37
CA GLN A 169 80.21 7.02 -70.17
C GLN A 169 79.34 8.30 -70.19
N GLN A 170 78.09 8.27 -70.67
CA GLN A 170 77.26 9.49 -70.77
C GLN A 170 76.19 9.66 -69.67
N ASP A 171 75.95 8.66 -68.83
CA ASP A 171 74.96 8.72 -67.73
C ASP A 171 75.60 8.62 -66.33
N ALA A 172 76.82 9.15 -66.15
CA ALA A 172 77.51 9.23 -64.86
C ALA A 172 77.20 10.54 -64.11
#